data_AF-A0A285TZ91-F1
#
_entry.id   AF-A0A285TZ91-F1
#
_cell.length_a   1.000
_cell.length_b   1.000
_cell.length_c   1.000
_cell.angle_alpha   90.00
_cell.angle_beta   90.00
_cell.angle_gamma   90.00
#
_symmetry.space_group_name_H-M   'P 1'
#
loop_
_entity.id
_entity.type
_entity.pdbx_description
1 polymer ?
#
loop_
_entity_poly.entity_id
_entity_poly.type
_entity_poly.pdbx_seq_one_letter_code
_entity_poly.pdbx_strand_id
1 'polypeptide(L)'
;MKLVRCLLLSAATGLSLPQGAFAAGMVSTYTDTPSCPVVSEGEDAFIRECRGPGSVRVVLQYVDGLFGLFYLPVHADLQLEREDMMEVAASARHPYGAKHEWRLRAGDRQPCAAIIRAYTVKGERLVVTDLSSGALLGRVKTNNQARALADKACASASSAAYAANEAQPQQDAVPASTDRAIVSSETAKNPPTDVIPVKAGETVAEAARRGRDRFQAIYVPSGISGAVEEILRCHAALKGQPSQAALAYCAALDIVAANVDSLMMRQFPDLAQPLLSGTRPDERIAAGVALLGLDKAESEAFDREIAAALGVKPATATEPSAVKPAAVLSNVEPDTPAAEPAPKSVFSFSQ
;
A
#
# COMPACT_ATOMS: atom_id res chain seq x y z
N MET A 1 33.91 -65.26 -51.59
CA MET A 1 33.16 -65.09 -50.32
C MET A 1 32.97 -63.60 -50.09
N LYS A 2 31.75 -63.06 -50.24
CA LYS A 2 31.45 -61.63 -50.08
C LYS A 2 30.94 -61.39 -48.66
N LEU A 3 31.72 -60.64 -47.86
CA LEU A 3 31.29 -60.11 -46.55
C LEU A 3 30.39 -58.89 -46.78
N VAL A 4 29.15 -58.95 -46.31
CA VAL A 4 28.21 -57.84 -46.27
C VAL A 4 28.32 -57.17 -44.90
N ARG A 5 28.85 -55.94 -44.87
CA ARG A 5 28.86 -55.06 -43.69
C ARG A 5 27.54 -54.26 -43.66
N CYS A 6 26.69 -54.53 -42.68
CA CYS A 6 25.55 -53.68 -42.32
C CYS A 6 26.04 -52.54 -41.42
N LEU A 7 25.97 -51.30 -41.91
CA LEU A 7 26.04 -50.09 -41.09
C LEU A 7 24.60 -49.67 -40.73
N LEU A 8 24.27 -49.70 -39.44
CA LEU A 8 23.08 -49.08 -38.87
C LEU A 8 23.48 -47.69 -38.36
N LEU A 9 23.10 -46.64 -39.10
CA LEU A 9 23.12 -45.26 -38.64
C LEU A 9 21.81 -45.00 -37.88
N SER A 10 21.89 -44.86 -36.55
CA SER A 10 20.78 -44.36 -35.73
C SER A 10 20.85 -42.84 -35.68
N ALA A 11 19.98 -42.17 -36.44
CA ALA A 11 19.76 -40.74 -36.33
C ALA A 11 18.92 -40.44 -35.08
N ALA A 12 19.55 -39.92 -34.03
CA ALA A 12 18.85 -39.38 -32.87
C ALA A 12 18.38 -37.95 -33.18
N THR A 13 17.14 -37.82 -33.64
CA THR A 13 16.44 -36.53 -33.75
C THR A 13 16.05 -36.05 -32.36
N GLY A 14 16.88 -35.21 -31.76
CA GLY A 14 16.55 -34.46 -30.55
C GLY A 14 15.43 -33.46 -30.84
N LEU A 15 14.21 -33.78 -30.41
CA LEU A 15 13.11 -32.82 -30.32
C LEU A 15 13.43 -31.82 -29.20
N SER A 16 13.97 -30.67 -29.58
CA SER A 16 14.04 -29.48 -28.73
C SER A 16 12.61 -28.99 -28.47
N LEU A 17 12.02 -29.39 -27.34
CA LEU A 17 10.78 -28.78 -26.86
C LEU A 17 11.02 -27.27 -26.67
N PRO A 18 10.21 -26.38 -27.24
CA PRO A 18 10.32 -24.95 -26.97
C PRO A 18 10.04 -24.74 -25.48
N GLN A 19 11.07 -24.38 -24.73
CA GLN A 19 10.90 -23.83 -23.40
C GLN A 19 10.11 -22.53 -23.57
N GLY A 20 8.80 -22.60 -23.28
CA GLY A 20 7.96 -21.42 -23.21
C GLY A 20 8.62 -20.45 -22.23
N ALA A 21 9.02 -19.29 -22.73
CA ALA A 21 9.51 -18.21 -21.91
C ALA A 21 8.38 -17.82 -20.96
N PHE A 22 8.42 -18.33 -19.72
CA PHE A 22 7.57 -17.85 -18.66
C PHE A 22 7.87 -16.36 -18.52
N ALA A 23 6.87 -15.52 -18.78
CA ALA A 23 6.98 -14.09 -18.50
C ALA A 23 7.42 -13.95 -17.04
N ALA A 24 8.63 -13.44 -16.82
CA ALA A 24 9.16 -13.27 -15.47
C ALA A 24 8.16 -12.42 -14.69
N GLY A 25 7.64 -12.96 -13.58
CA GLY A 25 6.69 -12.24 -12.73
C GLY A 25 7.33 -10.93 -12.23
N MET A 26 6.52 -9.91 -11.93
CA MET A 26 7.05 -8.65 -11.41
C MET A 26 7.06 -8.65 -9.87
N VAL A 27 8.12 -8.14 -9.26
CA VAL A 27 8.33 -8.09 -7.80
C VAL A 27 8.57 -6.66 -7.37
N SER A 28 8.12 -6.31 -6.16
CA SER A 28 8.38 -5.01 -5.55
C SER A 28 9.22 -5.16 -4.30
N THR A 29 10.19 -4.26 -4.12
CA THR A 29 10.91 -4.07 -2.86
C THR A 29 10.75 -2.62 -2.41
N TYR A 30 10.99 -2.34 -1.13
CA TYR A 30 10.65 -1.04 -0.55
C TYR A 30 11.82 -0.50 0.27
N THR A 31 12.06 0.81 0.13
CA THR A 31 12.92 1.57 1.03
C THR A 31 12.08 2.53 1.86
N ASP A 32 12.36 2.60 3.16
CA ASP A 32 11.75 3.57 4.08
C ASP A 32 12.36 4.95 3.86
N THR A 33 11.61 5.88 3.26
CA THR A 33 12.11 7.23 2.94
C THR A 33 12.58 8.04 4.15
N PRO A 34 11.96 7.95 5.36
CA PRO A 34 12.45 8.70 6.52
C PRO A 34 13.78 8.17 7.03
N SER A 35 14.10 6.89 6.75
CA SER A 35 15.36 6.26 7.15
C SER A 35 16.53 6.61 6.22
N CYS A 36 16.25 7.26 5.08
CA CYS A 36 17.27 7.63 4.13
C CYS A 36 18.15 8.75 4.69
N PRO A 37 19.48 8.63 4.62
CA PRO A 37 20.40 9.64 5.09
C PRO A 37 20.14 10.97 4.40
N VAL A 38 20.19 12.04 5.19
CA VAL A 38 20.20 13.42 4.70
C VAL A 38 21.63 13.73 4.28
N VAL A 39 21.84 14.03 3.00
CA VAL A 39 23.15 14.36 2.44
C VAL A 39 23.41 15.86 2.40
N SER A 40 22.34 16.66 2.45
CA SER A 40 22.39 18.12 2.57
C SER A 40 21.13 18.60 3.27
N GLU A 41 21.26 19.57 4.17
CA GLU A 41 20.15 20.16 4.93
C GLU A 41 20.40 21.67 5.05
N GLY A 42 19.36 22.45 4.76
CA GLY A 42 19.32 23.90 4.91
C GLY A 42 18.02 24.32 5.58
N GLU A 43 17.81 25.63 5.73
CA GLU A 43 16.65 26.18 6.45
C GLU A 43 15.30 25.73 5.84
N ASP A 44 15.18 25.78 4.50
CA ASP A 44 13.99 25.36 3.74
C ASP A 44 14.36 24.39 2.60
N ALA A 45 15.42 23.60 2.79
CA ALA A 45 15.89 22.66 1.80
C ALA A 45 16.46 21.40 2.43
N PHE A 46 16.28 20.27 1.77
CA PHE A 46 17.01 19.06 2.10
C PHE A 46 17.22 18.18 0.88
N ILE A 47 18.26 17.35 0.94
CA ILE A 47 18.51 16.27 0.00
C ILE A 47 18.65 14.99 0.80
N ARG A 48 17.85 13.99 0.48
CA ARG A 48 17.97 12.62 1.02
C ARG A 48 18.35 11.66 -0.08
N GLU A 49 19.21 10.71 0.23
CA GLU A 49 19.59 9.64 -0.69
C GLU A 49 19.15 8.29 -0.16
N CYS A 50 18.23 7.63 -0.86
CA CYS A 50 17.83 6.27 -0.53
C CYS A 50 18.56 5.28 -1.44
N ARG A 51 19.17 4.25 -0.84
CA ARG A 51 19.72 3.11 -1.59
C ARG A 51 18.63 2.09 -1.87
N GLY A 52 18.58 1.65 -3.12
CA GLY A 52 17.73 0.58 -3.62
C GLY A 52 18.52 -0.65 -4.07
N PRO A 53 17.83 -1.67 -4.59
CA PRO A 53 18.47 -2.86 -5.16
C PRO A 53 19.40 -2.51 -6.33
N GLY A 54 20.44 -3.32 -6.50
CA GLY A 54 21.37 -3.18 -7.64
C GLY A 54 22.18 -1.88 -7.64
N SER A 55 22.40 -1.29 -6.45
CA SER A 55 23.11 -0.02 -6.26
C SER A 55 22.44 1.21 -6.88
N VAL A 56 21.18 1.08 -7.33
CA VAL A 56 20.38 2.22 -7.76
C VAL A 56 20.09 3.09 -6.54
N ARG A 57 20.20 4.41 -6.70
CA ARG A 57 19.84 5.37 -5.65
C ARG A 57 18.73 6.28 -6.15
N VAL A 58 17.86 6.70 -5.24
CA VAL A 58 16.97 7.84 -5.49
C VAL A 58 17.43 9.00 -4.63
N VAL A 59 17.52 10.16 -5.26
CA VAL A 59 17.77 11.44 -4.61
C VAL A 59 16.44 12.16 -4.48
N LEU A 60 16.06 12.44 -3.24
CA LEU A 60 14.84 13.15 -2.85
C LEU A 60 15.23 14.57 -2.47
N GLN A 61 14.96 15.52 -3.35
CA GLN A 61 15.35 16.92 -3.19
C GLN A 61 14.13 17.79 -2.86
N TYR A 62 14.18 18.51 -1.76
CA TYR A 62 13.21 19.54 -1.39
C TYR A 62 13.90 20.89 -1.30
N VAL A 63 13.31 21.94 -1.90
CA VAL A 63 13.80 23.32 -1.86
C VAL A 63 12.60 24.26 -1.94
N ASP A 64 12.40 25.12 -0.94
CA ASP A 64 11.45 26.25 -1.00
C ASP A 64 10.03 25.84 -1.45
N GLY A 65 9.42 24.87 -0.77
CA GLY A 65 8.08 24.38 -1.09
C GLY A 65 7.99 23.54 -2.37
N LEU A 66 9.11 23.28 -3.04
CA LEU A 66 9.19 22.43 -4.22
C LEU A 66 9.90 21.12 -3.89
N PHE A 67 9.50 20.04 -4.55
CA PHE A 67 10.15 18.75 -4.45
C PHE A 67 10.46 18.16 -5.82
N GLY A 68 11.61 17.52 -5.92
CA GLY A 68 12.10 16.82 -7.09
C GLY A 68 12.59 15.43 -6.73
N LEU A 69 12.66 14.53 -7.70
CA LEU A 69 13.31 13.25 -7.49
C LEU A 69 14.02 12.79 -8.76
N PHE A 70 15.22 12.25 -8.59
CA PHE A 70 16.03 11.71 -9.67
C PHE A 70 16.78 10.47 -9.20
N TYR A 71 17.32 9.69 -10.14
CA TYR A 71 17.87 8.37 -9.87
C TYR A 71 19.29 8.23 -10.38
N LEU A 72 20.14 7.59 -9.59
CA LEU A 72 21.54 7.34 -9.94
C LEU A 72 21.76 5.87 -10.25
N PRO A 73 22.61 5.52 -11.25
CA PRO A 73 23.49 6.43 -12.01
C PRO A 73 22.83 7.13 -13.20
N VAL A 74 21.55 6.85 -13.48
CA VAL A 74 20.82 7.35 -14.66
C VAL A 74 20.99 8.86 -14.87
N HIS A 75 21.02 9.60 -13.77
CA HIS A 75 21.07 11.05 -13.71
C HIS A 75 22.26 11.56 -12.88
N ALA A 76 23.44 10.93 -13.03
CA ALA A 76 24.66 11.26 -12.27
C ALA A 76 25.04 12.75 -12.24
N ASP A 77 24.70 13.49 -13.29
CA ASP A 77 25.09 14.89 -13.45
C ASP A 77 23.92 15.88 -13.29
N LEU A 78 22.71 15.40 -12.97
CA LEU A 78 21.52 16.26 -12.87
C LEU A 78 21.33 16.73 -11.43
N GLN A 79 21.46 18.05 -11.25
CA GLN A 79 20.67 18.74 -10.24
C GLN A 79 19.33 19.08 -10.90
N LEU A 80 18.22 18.80 -10.22
CA LEU A 80 16.93 19.20 -10.76
C LEU A 80 16.82 20.72 -10.71
N GLU A 81 16.61 21.30 -11.88
CA GLU A 81 16.26 22.71 -11.98
C GLU A 81 14.87 22.94 -11.38
N ARG A 82 14.62 24.17 -10.92
CA ARG A 82 13.36 24.53 -10.25
C ARG A 82 12.12 24.21 -11.11
N GLU A 83 12.26 24.27 -12.43
CA GLU A 83 11.19 23.97 -13.40
C GLU A 83 10.83 22.47 -13.52
N ASP A 84 11.75 21.58 -13.15
CA ASP A 84 11.53 20.14 -13.12
C ASP A 84 10.94 19.66 -11.78
N MET A 85 10.91 20.55 -10.78
CA MET A 85 10.36 20.28 -9.46
C MET A 85 8.84 20.52 -9.42
N MET A 86 8.21 19.97 -8.38
CA MET A 86 6.77 20.01 -8.16
C MET A 86 6.44 20.73 -6.88
N GLU A 87 5.34 21.48 -6.89
CA GLU A 87 4.87 22.17 -5.68
C GLU A 87 4.26 21.21 -4.66
N VAL A 88 4.73 21.33 -3.41
CA VAL A 88 4.24 20.62 -2.24
C VAL A 88 2.93 21.26 -1.78
N ALA A 89 1.96 20.45 -1.37
CA ALA A 89 0.75 21.01 -0.74
C ALA A 89 1.12 21.74 0.55
N ALA A 90 0.56 22.94 0.77
CA ALA A 90 0.76 23.69 2.01
C ALA A 90 0.34 22.93 3.28
N SER A 91 -0.58 21.97 3.16
CA SER A 91 -1.02 21.09 4.26
C SER A 91 -0.14 19.86 4.46
N ALA A 92 0.84 19.61 3.58
CA ALA A 92 1.68 18.42 3.67
C ALA A 92 2.81 18.64 4.67
N ARG A 93 2.91 17.75 5.66
CA ARG A 93 4.02 17.78 6.63
C ARG A 93 5.37 17.44 5.99
N HIS A 94 5.36 16.59 4.96
CA HIS A 94 6.52 16.19 4.19
C HIS A 94 6.18 16.12 2.70
N PRO A 95 7.13 16.36 1.79
CA PRO A 95 6.91 16.26 0.35
C PRO A 95 6.68 14.83 -0.15
N TYR A 96 7.29 13.84 0.50
CA TYR A 96 7.26 12.43 0.11
C TYR A 96 6.53 11.56 1.14
N GLY A 97 5.90 10.48 0.66
CA GLY A 97 5.36 9.42 1.50
C GLY A 97 6.47 8.55 2.10
N ALA A 98 6.11 7.74 3.10
CA ALA A 98 7.05 6.98 3.93
C ALA A 98 7.79 5.84 3.21
N LYS A 99 7.32 5.42 2.03
CA LYS A 99 7.86 4.29 1.28
C LYS A 99 8.19 4.69 -0.15
N HIS A 100 9.33 4.20 -0.61
CA HIS A 100 9.75 4.22 -2.00
C HIS A 100 9.74 2.78 -2.53
N GLU A 101 8.92 2.50 -3.53
CA GLU A 101 8.77 1.18 -4.13
C GLU A 101 9.68 1.05 -5.35
N TRP A 102 10.54 0.03 -5.33
CA TRP A 102 11.36 -0.38 -6.46
C TRP A 102 10.68 -1.54 -7.17
N ARG A 103 10.42 -1.41 -8.46
CA ARG A 103 9.79 -2.44 -9.28
C ARG A 103 10.84 -3.19 -10.10
N LEU A 104 10.84 -4.53 -9.99
CA LEU A 104 11.81 -5.43 -10.59
C LEU A 104 11.10 -6.55 -11.36
N ARG A 105 11.76 -7.10 -12.38
CA ARG A 105 11.39 -8.42 -12.91
C ARG A 105 11.91 -9.50 -11.97
N ALA A 106 11.19 -10.60 -11.84
CA ALA A 106 11.59 -11.73 -11.01
C ALA A 106 12.90 -12.32 -11.54
N GLY A 107 13.91 -12.38 -10.68
CA GLY A 107 15.26 -12.82 -11.02
C GLY A 107 16.23 -11.68 -11.35
N ASP A 108 15.72 -10.47 -11.65
CA ASP A 108 16.58 -9.31 -11.88
C ASP A 108 17.11 -8.75 -10.55
N ARG A 109 18.34 -8.24 -10.60
CA ARG A 109 19.00 -7.58 -9.44
C ARG A 109 18.78 -6.08 -9.40
N GLN A 110 18.45 -5.47 -10.55
CA GLN A 110 18.25 -4.04 -10.70
C GLN A 110 16.77 -3.74 -10.95
N PRO A 111 16.23 -2.66 -10.35
CA PRO A 111 14.89 -2.22 -10.64
C PRO A 111 14.79 -1.53 -12.00
N CYS A 112 13.67 -1.73 -12.67
CA CYS A 112 13.36 -1.16 -13.98
C CYS A 112 12.41 0.05 -13.88
N ALA A 113 11.68 0.17 -12.78
CA ALA A 113 10.84 1.32 -12.50
C ALA A 113 10.81 1.59 -10.99
N ALA A 114 10.41 2.80 -10.62
CA ALA A 114 10.23 3.20 -9.23
C ALA A 114 8.92 3.96 -9.05
N ILE A 115 8.33 3.82 -7.85
CA ILE A 115 7.08 4.47 -7.47
C ILE A 115 7.29 5.13 -6.11
N ILE A 116 6.93 6.39 -5.99
CA ILE A 116 6.92 7.10 -4.71
C ILE A 116 5.66 7.94 -4.57
N ARG A 117 5.07 7.89 -3.37
CA ARG A 117 3.96 8.77 -3.02
C ARG A 117 4.50 10.17 -2.75
N ALA A 118 3.85 11.19 -3.26
CA ALA A 118 4.20 12.58 -3.04
C ALA A 118 2.94 13.42 -2.80
N TYR A 119 3.08 14.46 -1.98
CA TYR A 119 1.97 15.31 -1.55
C TYR A 119 2.04 16.64 -2.27
N THR A 120 1.24 16.77 -3.33
CA THR A 120 1.26 17.93 -4.23
C THR A 120 0.06 18.83 -3.98
N VAL A 121 0.09 20.07 -4.48
CA VAL A 121 -1.08 20.97 -4.49
C VAL A 121 -2.33 20.37 -5.16
N LYS A 122 -2.17 19.34 -6.01
CA LYS A 122 -3.26 18.58 -6.65
C LYS A 122 -3.68 17.34 -5.84
N GLY A 123 -3.33 17.33 -4.56
CA GLY A 123 -3.49 16.21 -3.63
C GLY A 123 -2.35 15.20 -3.71
N GLU A 124 -2.54 14.10 -3.00
CA GLU A 124 -1.65 12.96 -2.97
C GLU A 124 -1.57 12.26 -4.33
N ARG A 125 -0.35 11.98 -4.80
CA ARG A 125 -0.06 11.32 -6.08
C ARG A 125 1.02 10.28 -5.92
N LEU A 126 0.98 9.24 -6.75
CA LEU A 126 2.07 8.29 -6.95
C LEU A 126 2.81 8.70 -8.22
N VAL A 127 4.07 9.10 -8.03
CA VAL A 127 5.00 9.45 -9.10
C VAL A 127 5.68 8.16 -9.55
N VAL A 128 5.57 7.84 -10.84
CA VAL A 128 6.13 6.63 -11.44
C VAL A 128 7.24 7.01 -12.39
N THR A 129 8.43 6.45 -12.20
CA THR A 129 9.61 6.74 -13.04
C THR A 129 10.14 5.46 -13.66
N ASP A 130 10.50 5.52 -14.94
CA ASP A 130 11.27 4.48 -15.63
C ASP A 130 12.75 4.64 -15.28
N LEU A 131 13.36 3.61 -14.72
CA LEU A 131 14.76 3.67 -14.28
C LEU A 131 15.75 3.32 -15.39
N SER A 132 15.28 2.89 -16.56
CA SER A 132 16.15 2.67 -17.72
C SER A 132 16.48 3.97 -18.46
N SER A 133 15.52 4.89 -18.51
CA SER A 133 15.64 6.20 -19.17
C SER A 133 15.66 7.37 -18.18
N GLY A 134 15.23 7.14 -16.95
CA GLY A 134 15.02 8.19 -15.96
C GLY A 134 13.76 9.04 -16.22
N ALA A 135 12.94 8.66 -17.20
CA ALA A 135 11.75 9.41 -17.60
C ALA A 135 10.59 9.26 -16.61
N LEU A 136 9.88 10.35 -16.36
CA LEU A 136 8.62 10.34 -15.64
C LEU A 136 7.52 9.67 -16.49
N LEU A 137 7.04 8.50 -16.05
CA LEU A 137 5.98 7.76 -16.73
C LEU A 137 4.60 8.32 -16.44
N GLY A 138 4.39 8.85 -15.23
CA GLY A 138 3.12 9.46 -14.87
C GLY A 138 2.96 9.79 -13.39
N ARG A 139 1.84 10.45 -13.10
CA ARG A 139 1.40 10.83 -11.74
C ARG A 139 -0.03 10.36 -11.55
N VAL A 140 -0.21 9.28 -10.79
CA VAL A 140 -1.50 8.59 -10.67
C VAL A 140 -2.02 8.60 -9.24
N LYS A 141 -3.28 8.18 -9.02
CA LYS A 141 -3.90 8.24 -7.68
C LYS A 141 -3.83 6.93 -6.90
N THR A 142 -3.76 5.78 -7.59
CA THR A 142 -3.86 4.46 -6.96
C THR A 142 -2.61 3.61 -7.20
N ASN A 143 -2.32 2.67 -6.31
CA ASN A 143 -1.14 1.82 -6.44
C ASN A 143 -1.26 0.91 -7.66
N ASN A 144 -2.47 0.45 -7.98
CA ASN A 144 -2.70 -0.39 -9.15
C ASN A 144 -2.38 0.34 -10.46
N GLN A 145 -2.79 1.60 -10.60
CA GLN A 145 -2.41 2.41 -11.76
C GLN A 145 -0.89 2.60 -11.82
N ALA A 146 -0.26 2.86 -10.68
CA ALA A 146 1.18 3.09 -10.61
C ALA A 146 1.98 1.86 -11.02
N ARG A 147 1.60 0.70 -10.46
CA ARG A 147 2.21 -0.59 -10.80
C ARG A 147 1.95 -1.01 -12.23
N ALA A 148 0.77 -0.74 -12.79
CA ALA A 148 0.50 -1.03 -14.19
C ALA A 148 1.42 -0.23 -15.14
N LEU A 149 1.68 1.05 -14.84
CA LEU A 149 2.65 1.87 -15.58
C LEU A 149 4.08 1.35 -15.42
N ALA A 150 4.48 1.03 -14.18
CA ALA A 150 5.79 0.48 -13.87
C ALA A 150 6.02 -0.87 -14.56
N ASP A 151 5.03 -1.79 -14.50
CA ASP A 151 5.08 -3.11 -15.13
C ASP A 151 5.20 -2.99 -16.65
N LYS A 152 4.51 -2.03 -17.27
CA LYS A 152 4.64 -1.75 -18.70
C LYS A 152 6.06 -1.32 -19.06
N ALA A 153 6.65 -0.41 -18.29
CA ALA A 153 8.03 0.04 -18.51
C ALA A 153 9.05 -1.10 -18.29
N CYS A 154 8.84 -1.89 -17.24
CA CYS A 154 9.62 -3.08 -16.95
C CYS A 154 9.50 -4.16 -18.02
N ALA A 155 8.36 -4.30 -18.69
CA ALA A 155 8.18 -5.22 -19.80
C ALA A 155 8.87 -4.72 -21.09
N SER A 156 8.90 -3.41 -21.33
CA SER A 156 9.56 -2.82 -22.51
C SER A 156 11.07 -2.70 -22.39
N ALA A 157 11.61 -2.72 -21.16
CA ALA A 157 13.05 -2.63 -20.89
C ALA A 157 13.77 -3.96 -21.20
N SER A 158 13.60 -4.56 -22.37
CA SER A 158 14.32 -5.78 -22.75
C SER A 158 15.81 -5.50 -23.02
N SER A 159 16.66 -6.12 -22.20
CA SER A 159 18.07 -6.52 -22.40
C SER A 159 19.15 -5.55 -22.93
N ALA A 160 18.82 -4.36 -23.46
CA ALA A 160 19.79 -3.52 -24.16
C ALA A 160 20.62 -2.58 -23.25
N ALA A 161 20.11 -2.20 -22.08
CA ALA A 161 20.78 -1.22 -21.20
C ALA A 161 21.80 -1.83 -20.23
N TYR A 162 21.88 -3.16 -20.14
CA TYR A 162 22.66 -3.85 -19.10
C TYR A 162 24.15 -4.01 -19.42
N ALA A 163 24.57 -3.85 -20.68
CA ALA A 163 25.97 -4.05 -21.08
C ALA A 163 26.86 -2.79 -20.93
N ALA A 164 26.28 -1.61 -20.63
CA ALA A 164 27.03 -0.35 -20.68
C ALA A 164 27.55 0.16 -19.32
N ASN A 165 27.06 -0.37 -18.19
CA ASN A 165 27.35 0.20 -16.85
C ASN A 165 28.20 -0.70 -15.93
N GLU A 166 28.77 -1.80 -16.43
CA GLU A 166 29.73 -2.64 -15.67
C GLU A 166 31.18 -2.13 -15.74
N ALA A 167 31.43 -0.98 -16.39
CA ALA A 167 32.75 -0.38 -16.52
C ALA A 167 32.93 0.87 -15.65
N GLN A 168 32.72 0.76 -14.34
CA GLN A 168 33.36 1.68 -13.40
C GLN A 168 34.08 0.88 -12.30
N PRO A 169 35.37 1.16 -12.04
CA PRO A 169 36.11 0.47 -11.01
C PRO A 169 35.55 0.82 -9.63
N GLN A 170 35.28 -0.22 -8.85
CA GLN A 170 35.07 -0.12 -7.41
C GLN A 170 36.26 0.60 -6.78
N GLN A 171 36.04 1.82 -6.30
CA GLN A 171 36.97 2.47 -5.37
C GLN A 171 36.24 2.82 -4.07
N ASP A 172 36.88 2.32 -3.03
CA ASP A 172 36.80 2.63 -1.60
C ASP A 172 35.71 1.97 -0.76
N ALA A 173 36.20 0.90 -0.12
CA ALA A 173 35.62 0.18 0.98
C ALA A 173 35.40 1.06 2.22
N VAL A 174 34.23 0.90 2.83
CA VAL A 174 33.98 1.22 4.24
C VAL A 174 33.56 -0.08 4.92
N PRO A 175 34.10 -0.41 6.11
CA PRO A 175 33.96 -1.75 6.67
C PRO A 175 32.55 -2.03 7.19
N ALA A 176 32.26 -3.33 7.19
CA ALA A 176 31.01 -3.96 7.53
C ALA A 176 30.42 -3.53 8.88
N SER A 177 29.10 -3.35 8.90
CA SER A 177 28.30 -3.49 10.11
C SER A 177 26.96 -4.14 9.80
N THR A 178 26.76 -5.26 10.48
CA THR A 178 25.49 -5.90 10.87
C THR A 178 24.65 -6.61 9.81
N ASP A 179 24.75 -7.94 9.88
CA ASP A 179 23.72 -8.93 9.62
C ASP A 179 22.29 -8.38 9.74
N ARG A 180 21.63 -8.24 8.59
CA ARG A 180 20.18 -8.39 8.52
C ARG A 180 19.89 -9.53 7.59
N ALA A 181 19.35 -10.60 8.18
CA ALA A 181 18.78 -11.72 7.47
C ALA A 181 17.81 -11.18 6.40
N ILE A 182 18.16 -11.44 5.14
CA ILE A 182 17.25 -11.35 4.01
C ILE A 182 16.21 -12.44 4.28
N VAL A 183 15.07 -12.06 4.84
CA VAL A 183 13.89 -12.92 4.87
C VAL A 183 13.43 -13.03 3.42
N SER A 184 13.76 -14.16 2.79
CA SER A 184 13.18 -14.57 1.52
C SER A 184 11.66 -14.63 1.67
N SER A 185 10.98 -13.58 1.26
CA SER A 185 9.53 -13.57 1.09
C SER A 185 9.18 -14.49 -0.07
N GLU A 186 8.59 -15.64 0.24
CA GLU A 186 8.00 -16.56 -0.73
C GLU A 186 6.96 -15.81 -1.57
N THR A 187 7.26 -15.66 -2.86
CA THR A 187 6.48 -14.89 -3.82
C THR A 187 5.12 -15.54 -4.06
N ALA A 188 4.04 -14.87 -3.67
CA ALA A 188 2.68 -15.20 -4.10
C ALA A 188 2.57 -15.05 -5.63
N LYS A 189 2.51 -16.18 -6.34
CA LYS A 189 2.64 -16.30 -7.80
C LYS A 189 1.38 -15.98 -8.63
N ASN A 190 0.32 -15.43 -8.07
CA ASN A 190 -0.94 -15.25 -8.83
C ASN A 190 -1.30 -13.76 -8.99
N PRO A 191 -1.61 -13.28 -10.22
CA PRO A 191 -2.20 -11.96 -10.42
C PRO A 191 -3.54 -11.87 -9.66
N PRO A 192 -3.99 -10.67 -9.25
CA PRO A 192 -5.28 -10.51 -8.57
C PRO A 192 -6.38 -10.92 -9.55
N THR A 193 -6.87 -12.14 -9.39
CA THR A 193 -8.15 -12.54 -9.95
C THR A 193 -9.21 -11.75 -9.19
N ASP A 194 -10.21 -11.19 -9.88
CA ASP A 194 -11.39 -10.50 -9.28
C ASP A 194 -12.28 -11.43 -8.43
N VAL A 195 -11.75 -12.59 -8.04
CA VAL A 195 -12.41 -13.65 -7.32
C VAL A 195 -11.89 -13.62 -5.89
N ILE A 196 -12.80 -13.57 -4.92
CA ILE A 196 -12.44 -13.85 -3.52
C ILE A 196 -12.00 -15.31 -3.51
N PRO A 197 -10.78 -15.63 -3.06
CA PRO A 197 -10.32 -17.01 -3.06
C PRO A 197 -11.10 -17.79 -2.00
N VAL A 198 -12.30 -18.27 -2.28
CA VAL A 198 -13.11 -19.06 -1.35
C VAL A 198 -12.70 -20.52 -1.48
N LYS A 199 -12.36 -21.18 -0.37
CA LYS A 199 -12.14 -22.64 -0.39
C LYS A 199 -13.48 -23.33 -0.19
N ALA A 200 -13.75 -24.38 -0.97
CA ALA A 200 -14.97 -25.16 -0.82
C ALA A 200 -15.04 -25.77 0.59
N GLY A 201 -16.16 -25.58 1.30
CA GLY A 201 -16.37 -26.07 2.66
C GLY A 201 -15.66 -25.25 3.77
N GLU A 202 -15.09 -24.09 3.44
CA GLU A 202 -14.44 -23.23 4.43
C GLU A 202 -15.44 -22.64 5.42
N THR A 203 -15.11 -22.72 6.71
CA THR A 203 -15.92 -22.13 7.78
C THR A 203 -15.73 -20.62 7.88
N VAL A 204 -16.66 -19.91 8.51
CA VAL A 204 -16.56 -18.46 8.78
C VAL A 204 -15.28 -18.13 9.56
N ALA A 205 -14.97 -18.90 10.60
CA ALA A 205 -13.77 -18.70 11.40
C ALA A 205 -12.46 -18.93 10.61
N GLU A 206 -12.40 -19.93 9.72
CA GLU A 206 -11.22 -20.16 8.86
C GLU A 206 -11.04 -19.04 7.85
N ALA A 207 -12.12 -18.62 7.19
CA ALA A 207 -12.09 -17.53 6.23
C ALA A 207 -11.68 -16.20 6.89
N ALA A 208 -12.16 -15.92 8.11
CA ALA A 208 -11.78 -14.75 8.88
C ALA A 208 -10.29 -14.77 9.25
N ARG A 209 -9.75 -15.89 9.73
CA ARG A 209 -8.29 -16.04 9.99
C ARG A 209 -7.48 -15.77 8.73
N ARG A 210 -7.93 -16.31 7.60
CA ARG A 210 -7.26 -16.10 6.31
C ARG A 210 -7.37 -14.64 5.83
N GLY A 211 -8.48 -13.96 6.09
CA GLY A 211 -8.63 -12.52 5.83
C GLY A 211 -7.64 -11.69 6.64
N ARG A 212 -7.48 -11.98 7.94
CA ARG A 212 -6.44 -11.35 8.78
C ARG A 212 -5.03 -11.63 8.27
N ASP A 213 -4.72 -12.87 7.92
CA ASP A 213 -3.39 -13.24 7.43
C ASP A 213 -3.11 -12.56 6.07
N ARG A 214 -4.14 -12.41 5.23
CA ARG A 214 -4.05 -11.61 4.01
C ARG A 214 -3.79 -10.14 4.31
N PHE A 215 -4.49 -9.55 5.28
CA PHE A 215 -4.24 -8.16 5.70
C PHE A 215 -2.76 -7.97 6.00
N GLN A 216 -2.17 -8.85 6.81
CA GLN A 216 -0.75 -8.77 7.18
C GLN A 216 0.16 -8.86 5.94
N ALA A 217 -0.13 -9.78 5.04
CA ALA A 217 0.64 -9.98 3.80
C ALA A 217 0.59 -8.77 2.85
N ILE A 218 -0.46 -7.95 2.91
CA ILE A 218 -0.60 -6.72 2.11
C ILE A 218 -0.04 -5.51 2.86
N TYR A 219 -0.33 -5.40 4.14
CA TYR A 219 0.04 -4.27 4.98
C TYR A 219 1.56 -4.13 5.09
N VAL A 220 2.29 -5.23 5.25
CA VAL A 220 3.77 -5.21 5.33
C VAL A 220 4.41 -4.56 4.10
N PRO A 221 4.11 -4.97 2.85
CA PRO A 221 4.71 -4.36 1.67
C PRO A 221 4.08 -3.01 1.28
N SER A 222 2.77 -2.80 1.47
CA SER A 222 2.06 -1.67 0.86
C SER A 222 1.38 -0.70 1.83
N GLY A 223 1.53 -0.94 3.14
CA GLY A 223 0.92 -0.14 4.20
C GLY A 223 -0.61 -0.18 4.17
N ILE A 224 -1.22 0.78 4.87
CA ILE A 224 -2.68 0.85 5.00
C ILE A 224 -3.39 1.12 3.67
N SER A 225 -2.76 1.87 2.75
CA SER A 225 -3.34 2.18 1.44
C SER A 225 -3.58 0.92 0.60
N GLY A 226 -2.65 -0.03 0.60
CA GLY A 226 -2.86 -1.29 -0.12
C GLY A 226 -3.91 -2.19 0.54
N ALA A 227 -4.02 -2.17 1.87
CA ALA A 227 -5.10 -2.87 2.57
C ALA A 227 -6.48 -2.28 2.23
N VAL A 228 -6.60 -0.96 2.16
CA VAL A 228 -7.81 -0.23 1.73
C VAL A 228 -8.24 -0.64 0.32
N GLU A 229 -7.29 -0.72 -0.62
CA GLU A 229 -7.57 -1.18 -1.99
C GLU A 229 -8.08 -2.63 -2.00
N GLU A 230 -7.49 -3.52 -1.20
CA GLU A 230 -7.94 -4.90 -1.09
C GLU A 230 -9.33 -5.02 -0.47
N ILE A 231 -9.66 -4.24 0.56
CA ILE A 231 -10.99 -4.21 1.18
C ILE A 231 -12.04 -3.85 0.13
N LEU A 232 -11.83 -2.74 -0.60
CA LEU A 232 -12.75 -2.30 -1.65
C LEU A 232 -12.94 -3.37 -2.73
N ARG A 233 -11.83 -3.98 -3.17
CA ARG A 233 -11.86 -5.07 -4.16
C ARG A 233 -12.62 -6.28 -3.64
N CYS A 234 -12.39 -6.66 -2.38
CA CYS A 234 -13.04 -7.80 -1.73
C CYS A 234 -14.56 -7.62 -1.67
N HIS A 235 -15.02 -6.48 -1.13
CA HIS A 235 -16.46 -6.19 -1.04
C HIS A 235 -17.13 -6.01 -2.41
N ALA A 236 -16.40 -5.54 -3.43
CA ALA A 236 -16.91 -5.50 -4.80
C ALA A 236 -17.11 -6.92 -5.36
N ALA A 237 -16.11 -7.81 -5.19
CA ALA A 237 -16.17 -9.19 -5.64
C ALA A 237 -17.24 -10.03 -4.91
N LEU A 238 -17.54 -9.69 -3.64
CA LEU A 238 -18.57 -10.36 -2.83
C LEU A 238 -19.95 -10.34 -3.52
N LYS A 239 -20.26 -9.27 -4.28
CA LYS A 239 -21.53 -9.17 -5.03
C LYS A 239 -21.68 -10.24 -6.10
N GLY A 240 -20.57 -10.70 -6.69
CA GLY A 240 -20.58 -11.74 -7.72
C GLY A 240 -20.59 -13.16 -7.18
N GLN A 241 -20.10 -13.36 -5.94
CA GLN A 241 -19.99 -14.68 -5.30
C GLN A 241 -20.34 -14.59 -3.80
N PRO A 242 -21.62 -14.29 -3.47
CA PRO A 242 -22.02 -14.12 -2.08
C PRO A 242 -21.97 -15.46 -1.33
N SER A 243 -21.17 -15.51 -0.27
CA SER A 243 -21.18 -16.59 0.71
C SER A 243 -20.75 -16.08 2.09
N GLN A 244 -21.12 -16.78 3.16
CA GLN A 244 -20.68 -16.42 4.52
C GLN A 244 -19.14 -16.45 4.64
N ALA A 245 -18.48 -17.45 4.05
CA ALA A 245 -17.01 -17.52 4.04
C ALA A 245 -16.38 -16.32 3.31
N ALA A 246 -16.90 -15.94 2.13
CA ALA A 246 -16.42 -14.77 1.41
C ALA A 246 -16.59 -13.47 2.21
N LEU A 247 -17.76 -13.29 2.83
CA LEU A 247 -18.02 -12.13 3.69
C LEU A 247 -17.09 -12.12 4.90
N ALA A 248 -16.88 -13.26 5.56
CA ALA A 248 -16.01 -13.37 6.74
C ALA A 248 -14.55 -12.99 6.41
N TYR A 249 -14.07 -13.41 5.24
CA TYR A 249 -12.76 -13.03 4.73
C TYR A 249 -12.66 -11.50 4.51
N CYS A 250 -13.65 -10.88 3.86
CA CYS A 250 -13.64 -9.43 3.64
C CYS A 250 -13.80 -8.64 4.94
N ALA A 251 -14.70 -9.07 5.82
CA ALA A 251 -14.93 -8.45 7.13
C ALA A 251 -13.66 -8.48 8.00
N ALA A 252 -12.92 -9.59 8.00
CA ALA A 252 -11.65 -9.68 8.71
C ALA A 252 -10.58 -8.72 8.18
N LEU A 253 -10.46 -8.52 6.86
CA LEU A 253 -9.58 -7.50 6.29
C LEU A 253 -9.96 -6.11 6.79
N ASP A 254 -11.25 -5.80 6.80
CA ASP A 254 -11.80 -4.49 7.16
C ASP A 254 -11.60 -4.17 8.65
N ILE A 255 -11.99 -5.10 9.54
CA ILE A 255 -11.86 -4.96 10.99
C ILE A 255 -10.39 -4.78 11.39
N VAL A 256 -9.48 -5.59 10.83
CA VAL A 256 -8.07 -5.51 11.17
C VAL A 256 -7.46 -4.19 10.68
N ALA A 257 -7.82 -3.76 9.46
CA ALA A 257 -7.38 -2.47 8.94
C ALA A 257 -7.88 -1.30 9.79
N ALA A 258 -9.15 -1.29 10.17
CA ALA A 258 -9.74 -0.26 11.01
C ALA A 258 -9.10 -0.19 12.40
N ASN A 259 -8.77 -1.34 12.98
CA ASN A 259 -8.04 -1.40 14.26
C ASN A 259 -6.63 -0.82 14.13
N VAL A 260 -5.88 -1.16 13.07
CA VAL A 260 -4.54 -0.61 12.82
C VAL A 260 -4.61 0.91 12.57
N ASP A 261 -5.56 1.38 11.78
CA ASP A 261 -5.78 2.81 11.51
C ASP A 261 -6.12 3.57 12.80
N SER A 262 -7.02 3.02 13.62
CA SER A 262 -7.40 3.59 14.92
C SER A 262 -6.23 3.70 15.90
N LEU A 263 -5.33 2.71 15.93
CA LEU A 263 -4.11 2.79 16.72
C LEU A 263 -3.18 3.89 16.19
N MET A 264 -3.10 4.05 14.88
CA MET A 264 -2.27 5.09 14.27
C MET A 264 -2.80 6.50 14.49
N MET A 265 -4.12 6.68 14.43
CA MET A 265 -4.78 7.96 14.68
C MET A 265 -4.52 8.52 16.08
N ARG A 266 -4.23 7.68 17.08
CA ARG A 266 -3.87 8.14 18.43
C ARG A 266 -2.59 8.97 18.45
N GLN A 267 -1.66 8.69 17.54
CA GLN A 267 -0.39 9.41 17.42
C GLN A 267 -0.41 10.40 16.25
N PHE A 268 -1.12 10.07 15.18
CA PHE A 268 -1.14 10.82 13.93
C PHE A 268 -2.58 10.95 13.38
N PRO A 269 -3.42 11.82 13.97
CA PRO A 269 -4.83 11.95 13.58
C PRO A 269 -5.02 12.38 12.12
N ASP A 270 -4.07 13.15 11.57
CA ASP A 270 -4.11 13.62 10.17
C ASP A 270 -3.91 12.49 9.14
N LEU A 271 -3.46 11.30 9.57
CA LEU A 271 -3.24 10.14 8.70
C LEU A 271 -4.44 9.18 8.65
N ALA A 272 -5.52 9.52 9.35
CA ALA A 272 -6.76 8.73 9.40
C ALA A 272 -7.21 8.36 7.99
N GLN A 273 -7.40 7.08 7.72
CA GLN A 273 -7.97 6.64 6.45
C GLN A 273 -9.48 6.82 6.49
N PRO A 274 -10.07 7.71 5.66
CA PRO A 274 -11.51 7.94 5.72
C PRO A 274 -12.29 6.64 5.54
N LEU A 275 -11.85 5.71 4.69
CA LEU A 275 -12.58 4.45 4.48
C LEU A 275 -12.73 3.61 5.77
N LEU A 276 -11.80 3.76 6.71
CA LEU A 276 -11.68 2.95 7.92
C LEU A 276 -12.19 3.66 9.18
N SER A 277 -12.53 4.95 9.07
CA SER A 277 -12.98 5.76 10.21
C SER A 277 -14.43 5.49 10.61
N GLY A 278 -14.72 5.55 11.92
CA GLY A 278 -16.07 5.52 12.45
C GLY A 278 -16.78 4.19 12.19
N THR A 279 -18.05 4.26 11.78
CA THR A 279 -18.92 3.09 11.54
C THR A 279 -18.78 2.48 10.14
N ARG A 280 -17.90 3.01 9.29
CA ARG A 280 -17.82 2.59 7.88
C ARG A 280 -17.45 1.12 7.67
N PRO A 281 -16.53 0.50 8.46
CA PRO A 281 -16.33 -0.94 8.41
C PRO A 281 -17.60 -1.72 8.75
N ASP A 282 -18.28 -1.34 9.83
CA ASP A 282 -19.52 -2.00 10.28
C ASP A 282 -20.63 -1.89 9.23
N GLU A 283 -20.78 -0.73 8.58
CA GLU A 283 -21.74 -0.51 7.49
C GLU A 283 -21.49 -1.44 6.30
N ARG A 284 -20.22 -1.67 5.92
CA ARG A 284 -19.87 -2.59 4.82
C ARG A 284 -20.12 -4.05 5.18
N ILE A 285 -19.87 -4.43 6.43
CA ILE A 285 -20.15 -5.77 6.95
C ILE A 285 -21.65 -5.99 7.00
N ALA A 286 -22.42 -5.04 7.56
CA ALA A 286 -23.88 -5.09 7.62
C ALA A 286 -24.51 -5.17 6.22
N ALA A 287 -23.97 -4.44 5.23
CA ALA A 287 -24.41 -4.56 3.83
C ALA A 287 -24.15 -5.97 3.26
N GLY A 288 -23.05 -6.62 3.65
CA GLY A 288 -22.75 -8.00 3.30
C GLY A 288 -23.68 -9.01 3.98
N VAL A 289 -23.99 -8.83 5.26
CA VAL A 289 -24.96 -9.65 6.02
C VAL A 289 -26.33 -9.56 5.36
N ALA A 290 -26.78 -8.35 5.01
CA ALA A 290 -28.02 -8.13 4.30
C ALA A 290 -28.03 -8.78 2.90
N LEU A 291 -26.91 -8.71 2.17
CA LEU A 291 -26.76 -9.36 0.86
C LEU A 291 -26.91 -10.89 0.95
N LEU A 292 -26.46 -11.49 2.06
CA LEU A 292 -26.59 -12.93 2.30
C LEU A 292 -27.96 -13.33 2.85
N GLY A 293 -28.81 -12.37 3.21
CA GLY A 293 -30.12 -12.64 3.79
C GLY A 293 -30.05 -13.30 5.17
N LEU A 294 -28.98 -13.08 5.93
CA LEU A 294 -28.84 -13.65 7.28
C LEU A 294 -29.86 -12.99 8.20
N ASP A 295 -30.56 -13.81 8.98
CA ASP A 295 -31.43 -13.30 10.03
C ASP A 295 -30.62 -12.75 11.22
N LYS A 296 -31.32 -12.24 12.24
CA LYS A 296 -30.66 -11.67 13.42
C LYS A 296 -29.80 -12.70 14.17
N ALA A 297 -30.29 -13.93 14.35
CA ALA A 297 -29.57 -14.95 15.08
C ALA A 297 -28.34 -15.44 14.31
N GLU A 298 -28.46 -15.56 12.99
CA GLU A 298 -27.37 -15.90 12.08
C GLU A 298 -26.31 -14.79 12.01
N SER A 299 -26.72 -13.51 11.93
CA SER A 299 -25.82 -12.36 11.98
C SER A 299 -25.05 -12.32 13.29
N GLU A 300 -25.72 -12.53 14.43
CA GLU A 300 -25.05 -12.56 15.74
C GLU A 300 -24.08 -13.75 15.86
N ALA A 301 -24.42 -14.91 15.28
CA ALA A 301 -23.51 -16.05 15.24
C ALA A 301 -22.28 -15.76 14.38
N PHE A 302 -22.49 -15.16 13.21
CA PHE A 302 -21.44 -14.72 12.29
C PHE A 302 -20.46 -13.75 12.97
N ASP A 303 -20.97 -12.73 13.65
CA ASP A 303 -20.14 -11.73 14.35
C ASP A 303 -19.31 -12.36 15.49
N ARG A 304 -19.91 -13.29 16.26
CA ARG A 304 -19.19 -14.03 17.31
C ARG A 304 -18.06 -14.87 16.73
N GLU A 305 -18.29 -15.56 15.62
CA GLU A 305 -17.27 -16.39 14.98
C GLU A 305 -16.11 -15.55 14.44
N ILE A 306 -16.38 -14.40 13.82
CA ILE A 306 -15.33 -13.48 13.38
C ILE A 306 -14.56 -12.93 14.58
N ALA A 307 -15.24 -12.45 15.62
CA ALA A 307 -14.58 -11.90 16.80
C ALA A 307 -13.65 -12.95 17.45
N ALA A 308 -14.14 -14.17 17.61
CA ALA A 308 -13.34 -15.29 18.11
C ALA A 308 -12.13 -15.61 17.21
N ALA A 309 -12.33 -15.63 15.89
CA ALA A 309 -11.26 -15.90 14.92
C ALA A 309 -10.17 -14.81 14.90
N LEU A 310 -10.55 -13.56 15.17
CA LEU A 310 -9.63 -12.43 15.27
C LEU A 310 -9.01 -12.27 16.67
N GLY A 311 -9.39 -13.11 17.63
CA GLY A 311 -8.91 -13.02 19.01
C GLY A 311 -9.47 -11.82 19.77
N VAL A 312 -10.55 -11.21 19.29
CA VAL A 312 -11.27 -10.14 19.98
C VAL A 312 -12.15 -10.80 21.02
N LYS A 313 -11.84 -10.57 22.30
CA LYS A 313 -12.72 -11.01 23.38
C LYS A 313 -14.06 -10.28 23.19
N PRO A 314 -15.19 -10.98 23.03
CA PRO A 314 -16.47 -10.31 22.92
C PRO A 314 -16.63 -9.43 24.15
N ALA A 315 -17.03 -8.17 23.95
CA ALA A 315 -17.45 -7.32 25.05
C ALA A 315 -18.54 -8.11 25.78
N THR A 316 -18.22 -8.59 26.98
CA THR A 316 -19.20 -9.25 27.85
C THR A 316 -20.37 -8.30 27.92
N ALA A 317 -21.53 -8.73 27.41
CA ALA A 317 -22.73 -7.92 27.35
C ALA A 317 -22.86 -7.22 28.70
N THR A 318 -22.66 -5.90 28.69
CA THR A 318 -22.79 -5.09 29.89
C THR A 318 -24.17 -5.40 30.43
N GLU A 319 -24.24 -6.05 31.59
CA GLU A 319 -25.51 -6.30 32.26
C GLU A 319 -26.32 -5.02 32.17
N PRO A 320 -27.61 -5.08 31.77
CA PRO A 320 -28.45 -3.90 31.71
C PRO A 320 -28.39 -3.28 33.10
N SER A 321 -27.66 -2.16 33.19
CA SER A 321 -27.49 -1.43 34.43
C SER A 321 -28.90 -1.10 34.88
N ALA A 322 -29.33 -1.74 35.97
CA ALA A 322 -30.62 -1.50 36.57
C ALA A 322 -30.60 -0.05 37.08
N VAL A 323 -30.87 0.89 36.18
CA VAL A 323 -31.15 2.28 36.51
C VAL A 323 -32.47 2.25 37.25
N LYS A 324 -32.36 2.20 38.57
CA LYS A 324 -33.43 2.47 39.51
C LYS A 324 -34.04 3.82 39.10
N PRO A 325 -35.35 3.92 38.84
CA PRO A 325 -35.96 5.18 38.45
C PRO A 325 -35.77 6.18 39.59
N ALA A 326 -35.01 7.25 39.32
CA ALA A 326 -34.89 8.37 40.23
C ALA A 326 -36.25 9.04 40.33
N ALA A 327 -36.74 9.16 41.56
CA ALA A 327 -37.97 9.85 41.89
C ALA A 327 -37.94 11.28 41.37
N VAL A 328 -39.06 11.65 40.76
CA VAL A 328 -39.47 13.00 40.39
C VAL A 328 -39.34 13.91 41.62
N LEU A 329 -38.45 14.90 41.53
CA LEU A 329 -38.58 16.13 42.31
C LEU A 329 -38.82 17.27 41.33
N SER A 330 -40.11 17.59 41.18
CA SER A 330 -40.60 18.87 40.72
C SER A 330 -40.09 19.97 41.65
N ASN A 331 -39.58 21.07 41.06
CA ASN A 331 -39.78 22.47 41.48
C ASN A 331 -38.59 23.33 41.04
N VAL A 332 -38.71 23.99 39.89
CA VAL A 332 -38.10 25.31 39.67
C VAL A 332 -39.06 26.11 38.79
N GLU A 333 -39.58 27.21 39.35
CA GLU A 333 -40.39 28.24 38.68
C GLU A 333 -39.60 28.99 37.59
N PRO A 334 -40.29 29.60 36.62
CA PRO A 334 -39.67 30.36 35.54
C PRO A 334 -39.51 31.83 35.91
N ASP A 335 -38.27 32.34 35.96
CA ASP A 335 -38.02 33.78 35.94
C ASP A 335 -37.67 34.25 34.52
N THR A 336 -38.45 35.23 34.08
CA THR A 336 -38.51 35.85 32.74
C THR A 336 -37.46 36.98 32.63
N PRO A 337 -36.99 37.35 31.42
CA PRO A 337 -35.67 37.94 31.22
C PRO A 337 -35.67 39.47 31.33
N ALA A 338 -34.53 40.01 31.76
CA ALA A 338 -34.20 41.43 31.63
C ALA A 338 -33.38 41.68 30.35
N ALA A 339 -33.80 42.72 29.64
CA ALA A 339 -33.30 43.18 28.36
C ALA A 339 -32.04 44.06 28.46
N GLU A 340 -31.31 44.09 27.32
CA GLU A 340 -30.48 45.17 26.78
C GLU A 340 -29.15 45.58 27.47
N PRO A 341 -28.22 46.28 26.78
CA PRO A 341 -28.16 46.65 25.35
C PRO A 341 -26.84 46.32 24.62
N ALA A 342 -26.87 46.41 23.28
CA ALA A 342 -25.68 46.49 22.43
C ALA A 342 -24.87 47.78 22.70
N PRO A 343 -23.54 47.78 22.44
CA PRO A 343 -23.08 48.71 21.41
C PRO A 343 -21.81 48.33 20.61
N LYS A 344 -21.85 48.79 19.34
CA LYS A 344 -20.82 49.49 18.54
C LYS A 344 -19.67 48.72 17.87
N SER A 345 -19.82 48.63 16.55
CA SER A 345 -18.76 48.62 15.55
C SER A 345 -17.81 49.81 15.67
N VAL A 346 -16.49 49.57 15.59
CA VAL A 346 -15.52 50.38 14.85
C VAL A 346 -14.31 49.50 14.52
N PHE A 347 -14.05 49.22 13.24
CA PHE A 347 -12.68 48.97 12.77
C PHE A 347 -12.52 49.65 11.40
N SER A 348 -11.69 50.70 11.40
CA SER A 348 -11.23 51.43 10.23
C SER A 348 -10.14 50.65 9.51
N PHE A 349 -10.20 50.67 8.18
CA PHE A 349 -9.06 50.48 7.29
C PHE A 349 -8.23 51.77 7.21
N SER A 350 -6.90 51.65 7.18
CA SER A 350 -6.02 52.65 6.56
C SER A 350 -4.70 52.02 6.14
N GLN A 351 -4.46 52.16 4.83
CA GLN A 351 -3.23 52.11 4.02
C GLN A 351 -2.41 50.83 3.98
#